data_AF-A0A0P7VTB1-F1
#
_entry.id   AF-A0A0P7VTB1-F1
#
_cell.length_a   1.000
_cell.length_b   1.000
_cell.length_c   1.000
_cell.angle_alpha   90.00
_cell.angle_beta   90.00
_cell.angle_gamma   90.00
#
_symmetry.space_group_name_H-M   'P 1'
#
loop_
_entity.id
_entity.type
_entity.pdbx_description
1 polymer ?
#
loop_
_entity_poly.entity_id
_entity_poly.type
_entity_poly.pdbx_seq_one_letter_code
_entity_poly.pdbx_strand_id
1 'polypeptide(L)'
;MGLLTRMLGDRAEAEDALQEVMIRLWQRAASYDPQKGTGLGWICAIARNHALDRLRARPAARGRRMVSGGEDSDILDTIADPAMGVEDTTMLRARMQAVLACFGELPEDRARAVKGAYLMGLSYQDLATQFDVPLNTMRTWLRRALISLRECLDR
;
A
#
# COMPACT_ATOMS: atom_id res chain seq x y z
N MET A 1 11.95 -10.26 1.57
CA MET A 1 11.93 -10.32 3.05
C MET A 1 11.77 -8.97 3.72
N GLY A 2 12.58 -7.95 3.37
CA GLY A 2 12.53 -6.62 4.05
C GLY A 2 11.14 -6.00 4.19
N LEU A 3 10.31 -6.05 3.15
CA LEU A 3 8.93 -5.54 3.19
C LEU A 3 8.05 -6.20 4.28
N LEU A 4 8.02 -7.54 4.33
CA LEU A 4 7.17 -8.27 5.28
C LEU A 4 7.65 -8.06 6.72
N THR A 5 8.96 -8.08 6.94
CA THR A 5 9.55 -7.83 8.26
C THR A 5 9.21 -6.44 8.79
N ARG A 6 9.25 -5.39 7.93
CA ARG A 6 8.86 -4.03 8.32
C ARG A 6 7.38 -3.90 8.62
N MET A 7 6.52 -4.51 7.80
CA MET A 7 5.06 -4.40 7.97
C MET A 7 4.55 -5.18 9.19
N LEU A 8 5.08 -6.37 9.44
CA LEU A 8 4.58 -7.25 10.50
C LEU A 8 5.26 -6.99 11.85
N GLY A 9 6.48 -6.44 11.84
CA GLY A 9 7.25 -6.11 13.05
C GLY A 9 7.78 -7.32 13.81
N ASP A 10 7.48 -8.54 13.36
CA ASP A 10 7.94 -9.81 13.90
C ASP A 10 8.62 -10.64 12.81
N ARG A 11 9.80 -11.18 13.11
CA ARG A 11 10.61 -11.89 12.14
C ARG A 11 10.04 -13.26 11.78
N ALA A 12 9.56 -14.01 12.76
CA ALA A 12 9.00 -15.35 12.54
C ALA A 12 7.70 -15.26 11.74
N GLU A 13 6.81 -14.33 12.11
CA GLU A 13 5.57 -14.08 11.37
C GLU A 13 5.85 -13.62 9.93
N ALA A 14 6.92 -12.83 9.71
CA ALA A 14 7.33 -12.43 8.38
C ALA A 14 7.87 -13.58 7.52
N GLU A 15 8.53 -14.56 8.13
CA GLU A 15 9.00 -15.77 7.44
C GLU A 15 7.83 -16.68 7.06
N ASP A 16 6.87 -16.90 7.97
CA ASP A 16 5.64 -17.63 7.67
C ASP A 16 4.82 -16.94 6.56
N ALA A 17 4.71 -15.61 6.63
CA ALA A 17 4.07 -14.82 5.59
C ALA A 17 4.78 -14.91 4.24
N LEU A 18 6.11 -14.98 4.23
CA LEU A 18 6.84 -15.19 2.98
C LEU A 18 6.48 -16.54 2.36
N GLN A 19 6.44 -17.61 3.15
CA GLN A 19 6.12 -18.95 2.65
C GLN A 19 4.74 -18.98 2.00
N GLU A 20 3.73 -18.41 2.65
CA GLU A 20 2.39 -18.32 2.08
C GLU A 20 2.34 -17.47 0.81
N VAL A 21 3.08 -16.36 0.76
CA VAL A 21 3.18 -15.53 -0.45
C VAL A 21 3.80 -16.31 -1.60
N MET A 22 4.85 -17.10 -1.37
CA MET A 22 5.48 -17.92 -2.40
C MET A 22 4.53 -18.97 -2.96
N ILE A 23 3.73 -19.61 -2.11
CA ILE A 23 2.69 -20.56 -2.55
C ILE A 23 1.64 -19.85 -3.41
N ARG A 24 1.15 -18.68 -2.96
CA ARG A 24 0.18 -17.87 -3.72
C ARG A 24 0.75 -17.42 -5.06
N LEU A 25 2.03 -17.06 -5.10
CA LEU A 25 2.73 -16.65 -6.30
C LEU A 25 2.77 -17.79 -7.32
N TRP A 26 3.17 -18.99 -6.87
CA TRP A 26 3.19 -20.18 -7.71
C TRP A 26 1.82 -20.48 -8.32
N GLN A 27 0.77 -20.47 -7.49
CA GLN A 27 -0.61 -20.72 -7.94
C GLN A 27 -1.13 -19.67 -8.92
N ARG A 28 -0.62 -18.44 -8.85
CA ARG A 28 -1.07 -17.31 -9.67
C ARG A 28 -0.10 -16.93 -10.78
N ALA A 29 1.00 -17.66 -10.96
CA ALA A 29 2.06 -17.31 -11.91
C ALA A 29 1.52 -17.09 -13.33
N ALA A 30 0.57 -17.93 -13.78
CA ALA A 30 -0.06 -17.83 -15.09
C ALA A 30 -0.94 -16.57 -15.30
N SER A 31 -1.29 -15.86 -14.21
CA SER A 31 -2.05 -14.60 -14.26
C SER A 31 -1.18 -13.35 -14.27
N TYR A 32 0.15 -13.50 -14.22
CA TYR A 32 1.05 -12.37 -14.40
C TYR A 32 0.93 -11.83 -15.83
N ASP A 33 0.85 -10.51 -15.92
CA ASP A 33 0.69 -9.77 -17.16
C ASP A 33 1.73 -8.64 -17.19
N PRO A 34 2.78 -8.74 -18.02
CA PRO A 34 3.83 -7.73 -18.07
C PRO A 34 3.34 -6.36 -18.57
N GLN A 35 2.16 -6.28 -19.20
CA GLN A 35 1.56 -5.01 -19.58
C GLN A 35 0.99 -4.23 -18.39
N LYS A 36 0.77 -4.89 -17.24
CA LYS A 36 0.20 -4.28 -16.02
C LYS A 36 1.25 -3.84 -14.99
N GLY A 37 2.53 -4.11 -15.24
CA GLY A 37 3.63 -3.72 -14.37
C GLY A 37 4.74 -4.76 -14.33
N THR A 38 5.80 -4.46 -13.58
CA THR A 38 6.96 -5.35 -13.44
C THR A 38 6.64 -6.56 -12.56
N GLY A 39 7.32 -7.68 -12.82
CA GLY A 39 7.18 -8.90 -12.01
C GLY A 39 7.49 -8.65 -10.53
N LEU A 40 8.52 -7.84 -10.24
CA LEU A 40 8.85 -7.46 -8.86
C LEU A 40 7.72 -6.65 -8.21
N GLY A 41 7.15 -5.67 -8.93
CA GLY A 41 6.01 -4.89 -8.44
C GLY A 41 4.79 -5.75 -8.14
N TRP A 42 4.52 -6.75 -9.00
CA TRP A 42 3.44 -7.71 -8.80
C TRP A 42 3.67 -8.60 -7.56
N ILE A 43 4.88 -9.12 -7.36
CA ILE A 43 5.25 -9.88 -6.16
C ILE A 43 5.12 -9.02 -4.90
N CYS A 44 5.63 -7.79 -4.93
CA CYS A 44 5.50 -6.84 -3.81
C CYS A 44 4.03 -6.55 -3.48
N ALA A 45 3.16 -6.40 -4.50
CA ALA A 45 1.73 -6.20 -4.28
C ALA A 45 1.07 -7.40 -3.60
N ILE A 46 1.40 -8.64 -4.01
CA ILE A 46 0.91 -9.86 -3.36
C ILE A 46 1.38 -9.93 -1.90
N ALA A 47 2.68 -9.72 -1.66
CA ALA A 47 3.27 -9.76 -0.33
C ALA A 47 2.64 -8.71 0.60
N ARG A 48 2.48 -7.49 0.10
CA ARG A 48 1.87 -6.38 0.84
C ARG A 48 0.41 -6.66 1.19
N ASN A 49 -0.39 -7.12 0.22
CA ASN A 49 -1.79 -7.44 0.48
C ASN A 49 -1.92 -8.55 1.53
N HIS A 50 -1.07 -9.57 1.44
CA HIS A 50 -1.03 -10.63 2.43
C HIS A 50 -0.66 -10.13 3.84
N ALA A 51 0.35 -9.26 3.96
CA ALA A 51 0.71 -8.65 5.24
C ALA A 51 -0.43 -7.79 5.80
N LEU A 52 -1.10 -6.99 4.96
CA LEU A 52 -2.28 -6.22 5.38
C LEU A 52 -3.41 -7.13 5.88
N ASP A 53 -3.68 -8.23 5.20
CA ASP A 53 -4.71 -9.19 5.62
C ASP A 53 -4.38 -9.80 6.99
N ARG A 54 -3.11 -10.15 7.25
CA ARG A 54 -2.66 -10.59 8.58
C ARG A 54 -2.80 -9.49 9.63
N LEU A 55 -2.38 -8.27 9.32
CA LEU A 55 -2.52 -7.12 10.22
C LEU A 55 -3.98 -6.82 10.56
N ARG A 56 -4.91 -6.98 9.62
CA ARG A 56 -6.36 -6.84 9.84
C ARG A 56 -6.92 -7.93 10.75
N ALA A 57 -6.37 -9.13 10.69
CA ALA A 57 -6.80 -10.24 11.55
C ALA A 57 -6.33 -10.10 13.01
N ARG A 58 -5.37 -9.22 13.30
CA ARG A 58 -4.88 -8.99 14.67
C ARG A 58 -5.99 -8.39 15.56
N PRO A 59 -6.20 -8.91 16.79
CA PRO A 59 -7.20 -8.38 17.72
C PRO A 59 -7.08 -6.87 17.98
N ALA A 60 -5.84 -6.35 18.05
CA ALA A 60 -5.55 -4.94 18.26
C ALA A 60 -5.86 -4.03 17.06
N ALA A 61 -6.08 -4.58 15.86
CA ALA A 61 -6.34 -3.81 14.65
C ALA A 61 -7.82 -3.44 14.46
N ARG A 62 -8.75 -4.10 15.18
CA ARG A 62 -10.22 -3.89 15.10
C ARG A 62 -10.70 -2.49 15.55
N GLY A 63 -9.80 -1.57 15.85
CA GLY A 63 -10.12 -0.19 16.25
C GLY A 63 -9.19 0.88 15.66
N ARG A 64 -8.36 0.55 14.65
CA ARG A 64 -7.49 1.57 14.02
C ARG A 64 -8.35 2.59 13.26
N ARG A 65 -8.43 3.80 13.80
CA ARG A 65 -9.00 5.00 13.16
C ARG A 65 -7.88 5.73 12.43
N MET A 66 -8.14 6.36 11.28
CA MET A 66 -7.14 7.29 10.72
C MET A 66 -6.80 8.34 11.78
N VAL A 67 -5.55 8.34 12.24
CA VAL A 67 -5.05 9.37 13.14
C VAL A 67 -4.77 10.60 12.28
N SER A 68 -5.40 11.72 12.62
CA SER A 68 -5.18 12.99 11.94
C SER A 68 -3.86 13.60 12.41
N GLY A 69 -2.74 13.20 11.80
CA GLY A 69 -1.48 13.90 11.97
C GLY A 69 -0.23 13.07 11.68
N GLY A 70 0.55 13.52 10.69
CA GLY A 70 2.01 13.38 10.70
C GLY A 70 2.64 12.12 10.11
N GLU A 71 1.89 11.18 9.53
CA GLU A 71 2.45 9.87 9.11
C GLU A 71 3.03 9.83 7.69
N ASP A 72 3.17 10.96 7.00
CA ASP A 72 3.81 10.95 5.68
C ASP A 72 5.30 10.53 5.77
N SER A 73 5.94 10.78 6.92
CA SER A 73 7.35 10.40 7.18
C SER A 73 7.57 8.90 7.43
N ASP A 74 6.58 8.17 7.96
CA ASP A 74 6.76 6.77 8.39
C ASP A 74 6.62 5.77 7.22
N ILE A 75 5.89 6.19 6.19
CA ILE A 75 5.75 5.47 4.92
C ILE A 75 7.07 5.50 4.13
N LEU A 76 7.81 6.62 4.20
CA LEU A 76 9.09 6.84 3.53
C LEU A 76 10.16 5.84 4.00
N ASP A 77 10.24 5.57 5.30
CA ASP A 77 11.22 4.65 5.89
C ASP A 77 10.86 3.18 5.66
N THR A 78 9.59 2.87 5.44
CA THR A 78 9.14 1.50 5.17
C THR A 78 9.66 0.98 3.82
N ILE A 79 9.90 1.87 2.84
CA ILE A 79 10.26 1.51 1.45
C ILE A 79 11.77 1.55 1.20
N ALA A 80 12.54 2.40 1.90
CA ALA A 80 13.97 2.55 1.65
C ALA A 80 14.78 1.38 2.21
N ASP A 81 15.41 0.56 1.37
CA ASP A 81 16.39 -0.44 1.81
C ASP A 81 17.74 0.25 2.12
N PRO A 82 18.31 0.12 3.34
CA PRO A 82 19.60 0.73 3.69
C PRO A 82 20.79 0.21 2.84
N ALA A 83 20.60 -0.85 2.04
CA ALA A 83 21.61 -1.37 1.13
C ALA A 83 21.64 -0.70 -0.28
N MET A 84 20.77 0.28 -0.56
CA MET A 84 20.73 0.93 -1.89
C MET A 84 21.88 1.92 -2.09
N GLY A 85 22.48 1.92 -3.29
CA GLY A 85 23.53 2.88 -3.68
C GLY A 85 23.01 4.32 -3.79
N VAL A 86 23.92 5.30 -3.68
CA VAL A 86 23.58 6.74 -3.62
C VAL A 86 22.78 7.21 -4.85
N GLU A 87 23.09 6.70 -6.05
CA GLU A 87 22.34 7.03 -7.28
C GLU A 87 20.91 6.46 -7.26
N ASP A 88 20.74 5.21 -6.80
CA ASP A 88 19.43 4.58 -6.65
C ASP A 88 18.54 5.33 -5.64
N THR A 89 19.12 5.87 -4.57
CA THR A 89 18.37 6.67 -3.60
C THR A 89 17.86 8.00 -4.19
N THR A 90 18.58 8.57 -5.15
CA THR A 90 18.21 9.86 -5.75
C THR A 90 17.05 9.68 -6.73
N MET A 91 17.11 8.65 -7.58
CA MET A 91 16.00 8.31 -8.49
C MET A 91 14.74 7.89 -7.73
N LEU A 92 14.91 7.12 -6.65
CA LEU A 92 13.80 6.74 -5.77
C LEU A 92 13.15 7.99 -5.15
N ARG A 93 13.94 8.92 -4.60
CA ARG A 93 13.42 10.18 -4.02
C ARG A 93 12.64 11.00 -5.04
N ALA A 94 13.13 11.14 -6.27
CA ALA A 94 12.43 11.87 -7.32
C ALA A 94 11.07 11.22 -7.66
N ARG A 95 11.02 9.88 -7.79
CA ARG A 95 9.77 9.14 -7.99
C ARG A 95 8.81 9.31 -6.81
N MET A 96 9.32 9.30 -5.59
CA MET A 96 8.50 9.51 -4.40
C MET A 96 7.94 10.93 -4.32
N GLN A 97 8.73 11.95 -4.68
CA GLN A 97 8.24 13.32 -4.77
C GLN A 97 7.12 13.46 -5.80
N ALA A 98 7.24 12.82 -6.97
CA ALA A 98 6.16 12.80 -7.96
C ALA A 98 4.88 12.16 -7.41
N VAL A 99 5.00 11.03 -6.69
CA VAL A 99 3.86 10.39 -6.02
C VAL A 99 3.21 11.33 -5.00
N LEU A 100 4.00 11.97 -4.13
CA LEU A 100 3.50 12.89 -3.11
C LEU A 100 2.81 14.11 -3.75
N ALA A 101 3.38 14.66 -4.83
CA ALA A 101 2.79 15.75 -5.59
C ALA A 101 1.43 15.34 -6.18
N CYS A 102 1.34 14.16 -6.80
CA CYS A 102 0.08 13.63 -7.32
C CYS A 102 -0.96 13.39 -6.22
N PHE A 103 -0.55 12.92 -5.03
CA PHE A 103 -1.46 12.86 -3.89
C PHE A 103 -1.98 14.23 -3.46
N GLY A 104 -1.18 15.29 -3.61
CA GLY A 104 -1.57 16.68 -3.36
C GLY A 104 -2.58 17.25 -4.37
N GLU A 105 -2.68 16.67 -5.58
CA GLU A 105 -3.70 17.05 -6.56
C GLU A 105 -5.09 16.48 -6.24
N LEU A 106 -5.18 15.45 -5.38
CA LEU A 106 -6.46 14.86 -5.00
C LEU A 106 -7.14 15.67 -3.90
N PRO A 107 -8.50 15.70 -3.89
CA PRO A 107 -9.24 16.16 -2.72
C PRO A 107 -8.78 15.42 -1.46
N GLU A 108 -8.61 16.16 -0.36
CA GLU A 108 -8.01 15.66 0.88
C GLU A 108 -8.67 14.37 1.38
N ASP A 109 -10.01 14.29 1.34
CA ASP A 109 -10.75 13.10 1.74
C ASP A 109 -10.45 11.88 0.87
N ARG A 110 -10.26 12.08 -0.43
CA ARG A 110 -9.93 11.00 -1.37
C ARG A 110 -8.48 10.54 -1.18
N ALA A 111 -7.55 11.48 -1.00
CA ALA A 111 -6.17 11.17 -0.69
C ALA A 111 -6.08 10.37 0.63
N ARG A 112 -6.77 10.83 1.67
CA ARG A 112 -6.88 10.11 2.96
C ARG A 112 -7.52 8.73 2.81
N ALA A 113 -8.59 8.60 2.03
CA ALA A 113 -9.22 7.30 1.80
C ALA A 113 -8.28 6.32 1.10
N VAL A 114 -7.53 6.77 0.08
CA VAL A 114 -6.53 5.95 -0.60
C VAL A 114 -5.40 5.57 0.37
N LYS A 115 -4.86 6.51 1.15
CA LYS A 115 -3.87 6.20 2.20
C LYS A 115 -4.42 5.20 3.22
N GLY A 116 -5.65 5.38 3.68
CA GLY A 116 -6.32 4.46 4.60
C GLY A 116 -6.41 3.03 4.05
N ALA A 117 -6.86 2.86 2.81
CA ALA A 117 -6.98 1.56 2.18
C ALA A 117 -5.62 0.92 1.86
N TYR A 118 -4.73 1.70 1.23
CA TYR A 118 -3.52 1.19 0.60
C TYR A 118 -2.24 1.45 1.38
N LEU A 119 -2.26 2.10 2.53
CA LEU A 119 -1.08 2.27 3.40
C LEU A 119 -1.39 1.71 4.78
N MET A 120 -2.49 2.13 5.40
CA MET A 120 -2.91 1.69 6.74
C MET A 120 -3.67 0.34 6.75
N GLY A 121 -4.10 -0.15 5.58
CA GLY A 121 -4.83 -1.41 5.48
C GLY A 121 -6.24 -1.39 6.03
N LEU A 122 -6.90 -0.23 6.10
CA LEU A 122 -8.30 -0.15 6.49
C LEU A 122 -9.19 -0.88 5.48
N SER A 123 -10.29 -1.47 5.94
CA SER A 123 -11.26 -2.06 5.02
C SER A 123 -12.12 -0.96 4.38
N TYR A 124 -12.73 -1.27 3.23
CA TYR A 124 -13.63 -0.31 2.58
C TYR A 124 -14.85 0.01 3.45
N GLN A 125 -15.22 -0.90 4.35
CA GLN A 125 -16.32 -0.72 5.28
C GLN A 125 -15.92 0.19 6.45
N ASP A 126 -14.71 0.07 6.96
CA ASP A 126 -14.17 0.97 7.98
C ASP A 126 -14.06 2.40 7.43
N LEU A 127 -13.55 2.53 6.20
CA LEU A 127 -13.46 3.82 5.51
C LEU A 127 -14.83 4.42 5.25
N ALA A 128 -15.79 3.63 4.76
CA ALA A 128 -17.17 4.07 4.54
C ALA A 128 -17.80 4.61 5.83
N THR A 129 -17.60 3.90 6.94
CA THR A 129 -18.08 4.31 8.27
C THR A 129 -17.37 5.58 8.74
N GLN A 130 -16.06 5.68 8.56
CA GLN A 130 -15.27 6.81 9.05
C GLN A 130 -15.55 8.12 8.29
N PHE A 131 -15.82 8.04 6.99
CA PHE A 131 -16.16 9.19 6.15
C PHE A 131 -17.67 9.46 6.07
N ASP A 132 -18.49 8.67 6.75
CA ASP A 132 -19.96 8.76 6.73
C ASP A 132 -20.54 8.71 5.30
N VAL A 133 -20.09 7.72 4.51
CA VAL A 133 -20.57 7.50 3.15
C VAL A 133 -20.96 6.03 2.92
N PRO A 134 -21.91 5.74 2.01
CA PRO A 134 -22.22 4.37 1.63
C PRO A 134 -21.01 3.60 1.08
N LEU A 135 -20.94 2.29 1.31
CA LEU A 135 -19.84 1.43 0.84
C LEU A 135 -19.62 1.53 -0.68
N ASN A 136 -20.70 1.63 -1.47
CA ASN A 136 -20.61 1.78 -2.91
C ASN A 136 -20.01 3.14 -3.33
N THR A 137 -20.29 4.18 -2.55
CA THR A 137 -19.67 5.51 -2.72
C THR A 137 -18.17 5.44 -2.43
N MET A 138 -17.78 4.79 -1.33
CA MET A 138 -16.36 4.61 -0.98
C MET A 138 -15.60 3.83 -2.06
N ARG A 139 -16.17 2.73 -2.59
CA ARG A 139 -15.58 1.99 -3.73
C ARG A 139 -15.37 2.88 -4.95
N THR A 140 -16.34 3.74 -5.25
CA THR A 140 -16.29 4.67 -6.38
C THR A 140 -15.24 5.76 -6.16
N TRP A 141 -15.14 6.30 -4.95
CA TRP A 141 -14.12 7.27 -4.56
C TRP A 141 -12.72 6.70 -4.75
N LEU A 142 -12.44 5.51 -4.19
CA LEU A 142 -11.15 4.85 -4.31
C LEU A 142 -10.79 4.56 -5.77
N ARG A 143 -11.74 4.02 -6.56
CA ARG A 143 -11.50 3.75 -7.97
C ARG A 143 -11.14 5.01 -8.76
N ARG A 144 -11.90 6.10 -8.59
CA ARG A 144 -11.65 7.37 -9.29
C ARG A 144 -10.34 8.01 -8.85
N ALA A 145 -10.05 7.96 -7.55
CA ALA A 145 -8.80 8.45 -6.99
C ALA A 145 -7.57 7.73 -7.59
N LEU A 146 -7.61 6.40 -7.70
CA LEU A 146 -6.52 5.62 -8.31
C LEU A 146 -6.33 5.90 -9.80
N ILE A 147 -7.42 6.12 -10.54
CA ILE A 147 -7.35 6.51 -11.96
C ILE A 147 -6.66 7.87 -12.08
N SER A 148 -7.07 8.85 -11.28
CA SER A 148 -6.47 10.19 -11.25
C SER A 148 -5.00 10.17 -10.85
N LEU A 149 -4.62 9.35 -9.86
CA LEU A 149 -3.21 9.16 -9.48
C LEU A 149 -2.39 8.57 -10.61
N ARG A 150 -2.92 7.57 -11.34
CA ARG A 150 -2.24 6.99 -12.49
C ARG A 150 -2.05 8.01 -13.60
N GLU A 151 -3.11 8.73 -13.98
CA GLU A 151 -3.05 9.79 -14.99
C GLU A 151 -2.08 10.92 -14.61
N CYS A 152 -1.91 11.21 -13.32
CA CYS A 152 -0.91 12.17 -12.86
C CYS A 152 0.53 11.63 -12.97
N LEU A 153 0.75 10.36 -12.67
CA LEU A 153 2.08 9.73 -12.74
C LEU A 153 2.54 9.42 -14.18
N ASP A 154 1.60 9.28 -15.11
CA ASP A 154 1.88 9.04 -16.54
C ASP A 154 2.09 10.34 -17.33
N ARG A 155 1.93 11.53 -16.70
CA ARG A 155 2.27 12.84 -17.28
C ARG A 155 3.79 13.05 -17.31
#